data_AF-A0A2D7BUD8-F1
#
_entry.id   AF-A0A2D7BUD8-F1
#
_cell.length_a   1.000
_cell.length_b   1.000
_cell.length_c   1.000
_cell.angle_alpha   90.00
_cell.angle_beta   90.00
_cell.angle_gamma   90.00
#
_symmetry.space_group_name_H-M   'P 1'
#
loop_
_entity.id
_entity.type
_entity.pdbx_description
1 polymer ?
#
loop_
_entity_poly.entity_id
_entity_poly.type
_entity_poly.pdbx_seq_one_letter_code
_entity_poly.pdbx_strand_id
1 'polypeptide(L)'
;MSKGYLIYAVDEPYISKAQTLKKSIKHHTNDNVTIISDNFPYGDITKEYSKNTFTSNLLNFWQIYWATPYDETIVLDADMLFLNDYSYWWDYLSKFDLLFPDTIINYKQETIKHEQYDKILTSHEIRPAYEKMFYFKKGDKALEFFNMLSQIMQNFISISINIYPNKRPTSLRTSHIFPACIKMLGIQDTVYDKNNVFKYIDMKLSCLNANVRNWGEELDYWGDMTNFYIENFNQYYPLHYRNAEIHTL
;
A
#
# COMPACT_ATOMS: atom_id res chain seq x y z
N MET A 1 -13.11 -17.20 -11.13
CA MET A 1 -11.88 -16.79 -10.44
C MET A 1 -12.28 -16.23 -9.09
N SER A 2 -11.63 -16.65 -8.01
CA SER A 2 -11.91 -16.12 -6.67
C SER A 2 -11.31 -14.72 -6.53
N LYS A 3 -12.02 -13.81 -5.85
CA LYS A 3 -11.55 -12.44 -5.60
C LYS A 3 -11.72 -12.04 -4.14
N GLY A 4 -10.83 -11.19 -3.64
CA GLY A 4 -10.92 -10.67 -2.28
C GLY A 4 -9.80 -9.72 -1.88
N TYR A 5 -10.02 -9.04 -0.76
CA TYR A 5 -9.04 -8.16 -0.15
C TYR A 5 -8.07 -8.94 0.73
N LEU A 6 -6.80 -8.55 0.68
CA LEU A 6 -5.74 -9.09 1.52
C LEU A 6 -5.11 -7.98 2.35
N ILE A 7 -5.12 -8.12 3.67
CA ILE A 7 -4.54 -7.16 4.61
C ILE A 7 -3.30 -7.80 5.23
N TYR A 8 -2.14 -7.16 5.07
CA TYR A 8 -0.90 -7.59 5.70
C TYR A 8 -0.74 -6.88 7.06
N ALA A 9 -0.66 -7.65 8.14
CA ALA A 9 -0.66 -7.08 9.50
C ALA A 9 0.10 -7.96 10.48
N VAL A 10 1.37 -7.61 10.73
CA VAL A 10 2.25 -8.31 11.68
C VAL A 10 2.32 -7.52 12.99
N ASP A 11 2.07 -8.21 14.10
CA ASP A 11 2.07 -7.68 15.47
C ASP A 11 1.02 -6.57 15.74
N GLU A 12 0.83 -6.25 17.02
CA GLU A 12 0.07 -5.07 17.42
C GLU A 12 0.89 -3.77 17.21
N PRO A 13 0.26 -2.64 16.88
CA PRO A 13 -1.19 -2.43 16.76
C PRO A 13 -1.78 -2.82 15.38
N TYR A 14 -0.98 -3.36 14.45
CA TYR A 14 -1.43 -3.57 13.07
C TYR A 14 -2.51 -4.64 12.94
N ILE A 15 -2.48 -5.68 13.77
CA ILE A 15 -3.56 -6.69 13.81
C ILE A 15 -4.90 -6.02 14.16
N SER A 16 -4.94 -5.21 15.22
CA SER A 16 -6.16 -4.46 15.59
C SER A 16 -6.65 -3.55 14.46
N LYS A 17 -5.74 -2.85 13.79
CA LYS A 17 -6.07 -1.98 12.65
C LYS A 17 -6.61 -2.76 11.46
N ALA A 18 -6.04 -3.93 11.15
CA ALA A 18 -6.52 -4.81 10.10
C ALA A 18 -7.95 -5.34 10.38
N GLN A 19 -8.29 -5.60 11.64
CA GLN A 19 -9.67 -5.95 12.02
C GLN A 19 -10.63 -4.79 11.80
N THR A 20 -10.21 -3.57 12.14
CA THR A 20 -10.95 -2.33 11.85
C THR A 20 -11.19 -2.17 10.34
N LEU A 21 -10.14 -2.30 9.52
CA LEU A 21 -10.26 -2.22 8.07
C LEU A 21 -11.21 -3.31 7.54
N LYS A 22 -11.07 -4.56 7.98
CA LYS A 22 -11.97 -5.66 7.62
C LYS A 22 -13.43 -5.34 7.94
N LYS A 23 -13.72 -4.78 9.12
CA LYS A 23 -15.07 -4.33 9.49
C LYS A 23 -15.58 -3.26 8.52
N SER A 24 -14.75 -2.27 8.19
CA SER A 24 -15.16 -1.19 7.27
C SER A 24 -15.44 -1.69 5.85
N ILE A 25 -14.64 -2.63 5.33
CA ILE A 25 -14.93 -3.27 4.03
C ILE A 25 -16.28 -4.01 4.10
N LYS A 26 -16.50 -4.79 5.16
CA LYS A 26 -17.72 -5.58 5.35
C LYS A 26 -18.97 -4.76 5.65
N HIS A 27 -18.80 -3.52 6.10
CA HIS A 27 -19.90 -2.56 6.25
C HIS A 27 -20.45 -2.12 4.89
N HIS A 28 -19.59 -2.01 3.88
CA HIS A 28 -19.95 -1.52 2.55
C HIS A 28 -20.17 -2.62 1.52
N THR A 29 -19.51 -3.77 1.65
CA THR A 29 -19.53 -4.83 0.64
C THR A 29 -19.62 -6.22 1.25
N ASN A 30 -20.00 -7.20 0.43
CA ASN A 30 -19.97 -8.62 0.80
C ASN A 30 -18.63 -9.31 0.42
N ASP A 31 -17.62 -8.57 -0.02
CA ASP A 31 -16.37 -9.12 -0.56
C ASP A 31 -15.57 -9.93 0.46
N ASN A 32 -14.83 -10.92 -0.01
CA ASN A 32 -13.95 -11.71 0.85
C ASN A 32 -12.79 -10.86 1.38
N VAL A 33 -12.41 -11.06 2.64
CA VAL A 33 -11.30 -10.33 3.28
C VAL A 33 -10.47 -11.31 4.10
N THR A 34 -9.17 -11.38 3.80
CA THR A 34 -8.19 -12.21 4.51
C THR A 34 -7.14 -11.32 5.16
N ILE A 35 -6.80 -11.60 6.42
CA ILE A 35 -5.70 -10.96 7.13
C ILE A 35 -4.55 -11.98 7.23
N ILE A 36 -3.34 -11.56 6.92
CA ILE A 36 -2.11 -12.35 7.10
C ILE A 36 -1.26 -11.70 8.19
N SER A 37 -0.90 -12.48 9.21
CA SER A 37 -0.14 -12.02 10.38
C SER A 37 1.21 -12.70 10.59
N ASP A 38 1.31 -13.99 10.34
CA ASP A 38 2.47 -14.79 10.76
C ASP A 38 2.61 -16.14 10.02
N ASN A 39 1.58 -16.57 9.28
CA ASN A 39 1.59 -17.83 8.54
C ASN A 39 2.06 -17.63 7.08
N PHE A 40 3.35 -17.39 6.91
CA PHE A 40 3.97 -17.16 5.61
C PHE A 40 4.31 -18.48 4.89
N PRO A 41 3.96 -18.67 3.60
CA PRO A 41 4.17 -19.92 2.87
C PRO A 41 5.60 -20.47 2.86
N TYR A 42 6.60 -19.59 2.90
CA TYR A 42 8.03 -19.92 2.88
C TYR A 42 8.73 -19.64 4.21
N GLY A 43 7.95 -19.52 5.29
CA GLY A 43 8.46 -19.20 6.61
C GLY A 43 8.74 -17.71 6.81
N ASP A 44 8.94 -17.35 8.07
CA ASP A 44 9.21 -15.98 8.49
C ASP A 44 10.72 -15.69 8.45
N ILE A 45 11.18 -15.01 7.39
CA ILE A 45 12.61 -14.71 7.22
C ILE A 45 13.09 -13.59 8.16
N THR A 46 12.18 -12.87 8.83
CA THR A 46 12.56 -11.79 9.75
C THR A 46 13.31 -12.28 10.97
N LYS A 47 13.10 -13.55 11.35
CA LYS A 47 13.75 -14.20 12.49
C LYS A 47 15.27 -14.32 12.32
N GLU A 48 15.74 -14.32 11.07
CA GLU A 48 17.17 -14.42 10.75
C GLU A 48 17.88 -13.05 10.74
N TYR A 49 17.11 -11.95 10.65
CA TYR A 49 17.65 -10.60 10.72
C TYR A 49 17.55 -10.06 12.15
N SER A 50 18.65 -9.50 12.66
CA SER A 50 18.62 -8.86 13.98
C SER A 50 17.57 -7.73 14.00
N LYS A 51 16.76 -7.66 15.07
CA LYS A 51 15.61 -6.76 15.29
C LYS A 51 15.91 -5.25 15.16
N ASN A 52 17.10 -4.86 14.73
CA ASN A 52 17.60 -3.47 14.70
C ASN A 52 17.57 -2.82 13.31
N THR A 53 16.94 -3.41 12.30
CA THR A 53 16.58 -2.66 11.09
C THR A 53 15.07 -2.43 11.06
N PHE A 54 14.67 -1.17 10.93
CA PHE A 54 13.29 -0.64 11.02
C PHE A 54 12.30 -1.18 9.96
N THR A 55 12.67 -2.26 9.28
CA THR A 55 12.00 -2.89 8.15
C THR A 55 11.91 -4.41 8.22
N SER A 56 12.29 -5.03 9.34
CA SER A 56 12.13 -6.47 9.54
C SER A 56 10.70 -6.90 9.20
N ASN A 57 9.68 -6.22 9.72
CA ASN A 57 8.29 -6.68 9.62
C ASN A 57 7.69 -6.67 8.22
N LEU A 58 8.38 -6.11 7.21
CA LEU A 58 7.93 -6.13 5.82
C LEU A 58 8.70 -7.13 4.97
N LEU A 59 9.74 -7.79 5.48
CA LEU A 59 10.55 -8.73 4.68
C LEU A 59 9.76 -9.92 4.13
N ASN A 60 8.62 -10.28 4.74
CA ASN A 60 7.76 -11.34 4.23
C ASN A 60 6.69 -10.85 3.24
N PHE A 61 6.64 -9.54 2.94
CA PHE A 61 5.60 -8.97 2.08
C PHE A 61 5.67 -9.51 0.63
N TRP A 62 6.83 -9.97 0.17
CA TRP A 62 6.92 -10.65 -1.13
C TRP A 62 6.09 -11.93 -1.20
N GLN A 63 5.81 -12.57 -0.06
CA GLN A 63 5.13 -13.87 0.00
C GLN A 63 3.62 -13.79 -0.26
N ILE A 64 3.03 -12.59 -0.29
CA ILE A 64 1.58 -12.40 -0.40
C ILE A 64 0.99 -13.01 -1.67
N TYR A 65 1.77 -13.10 -2.75
CA TYR A 65 1.35 -13.76 -4.00
C TYR A 65 0.96 -15.21 -3.78
N TRP A 66 1.75 -15.92 -2.98
CA TRP A 66 1.51 -17.32 -2.65
C TRP A 66 0.56 -17.48 -1.47
N ALA A 67 0.53 -16.50 -0.57
CA ALA A 67 -0.29 -16.56 0.64
C ALA A 67 -1.76 -16.19 0.40
N THR A 68 -2.07 -15.38 -0.61
CA THR A 68 -3.46 -15.02 -0.91
C THR A 68 -4.26 -16.26 -1.36
N PRO A 69 -5.49 -16.47 -0.84
CA PRO A 69 -6.38 -17.53 -1.29
C PRO A 69 -7.12 -17.17 -2.59
N TYR A 70 -6.92 -15.95 -3.12
CA TYR A 70 -7.67 -15.43 -4.25
C TYR A 70 -6.88 -15.54 -5.56
N ASP A 71 -7.60 -15.65 -6.67
CA ASP A 71 -7.06 -15.49 -8.02
C ASP A 71 -6.83 -14.00 -8.34
N GLU A 72 -7.74 -13.13 -7.89
CA GLU A 72 -7.66 -11.66 -7.98
C GLU A 72 -7.61 -11.05 -6.57
N THR A 73 -6.58 -10.25 -6.29
CA THR A 73 -6.32 -9.73 -4.96
C THR A 73 -6.14 -8.23 -4.98
N ILE A 74 -6.90 -7.51 -4.14
CA ILE A 74 -6.58 -6.14 -3.75
C ILE A 74 -5.85 -6.19 -2.40
N VAL A 75 -4.59 -5.78 -2.39
CA VAL A 75 -3.75 -5.73 -1.18
C VAL A 75 -3.90 -4.37 -0.54
N LEU A 76 -4.03 -4.34 0.79
CA LEU A 76 -4.23 -3.13 1.59
C LEU A 76 -3.29 -3.11 2.80
N ASP A 77 -2.77 -1.93 3.11
CA ASP A 77 -2.13 -1.64 4.39
C ASP A 77 -3.16 -1.71 5.53
N ALA A 78 -2.72 -2.16 6.71
CA ALA A 78 -3.60 -2.39 7.84
C ALA A 78 -4.23 -1.10 8.41
N ASP A 79 -3.57 0.05 8.28
CA ASP A 79 -4.08 1.36 8.70
C ASP A 79 -4.81 2.12 7.58
N MET A 80 -5.62 1.39 6.81
CA MET A 80 -6.62 1.96 5.92
C MET A 80 -8.03 1.88 6.53
N LEU A 81 -8.93 2.73 6.04
CA LEU A 81 -10.36 2.71 6.36
C LEU A 81 -11.19 2.85 5.08
N PHE A 82 -12.17 1.97 4.88
CA PHE A 82 -13.11 2.05 3.75
C PHE A 82 -14.33 2.88 4.13
N LEU A 83 -14.59 3.90 3.33
CA LEU A 83 -15.64 4.91 3.59
C LEU A 83 -16.82 4.87 2.60
N ASN A 84 -16.75 3.99 1.60
CA ASN A 84 -17.79 3.78 0.59
C ASN A 84 -17.73 2.34 0.05
N ASP A 85 -18.73 2.00 -0.76
CA ASP A 85 -18.69 0.83 -1.62
C ASP A 85 -17.79 1.07 -2.85
N TYR A 86 -16.75 0.24 -2.98
CA TYR A 86 -15.83 0.23 -4.11
C TYR A 86 -15.92 -1.06 -4.93
N SER A 87 -17.04 -1.79 -4.88
CA SER A 87 -17.23 -3.07 -5.59
C SER A 87 -16.97 -2.97 -7.10
N TYR A 88 -17.18 -1.78 -7.69
CA TYR A 88 -16.89 -1.49 -9.09
C TYR A 88 -15.39 -1.62 -9.45
N TRP A 89 -14.49 -1.58 -8.46
CA TRP A 89 -13.06 -1.80 -8.68
C TRP A 89 -12.77 -3.17 -9.25
N TRP A 90 -13.48 -4.22 -8.86
CA TRP A 90 -13.20 -5.56 -9.37
C TRP A 90 -13.33 -5.63 -10.90
N ASP A 91 -14.42 -5.08 -11.44
CA ASP A 91 -14.63 -5.07 -12.89
C ASP A 91 -13.62 -4.17 -13.60
N TYR A 92 -13.25 -3.04 -12.99
CA TYR A 92 -12.26 -2.13 -13.55
C TYR A 92 -10.84 -2.73 -13.58
N LEU A 93 -10.42 -3.32 -12.46
CA LEU A 93 -9.07 -3.83 -12.21
C LEU A 93 -8.81 -5.15 -12.93
N SER A 94 -9.85 -5.95 -13.21
CA SER A 94 -9.74 -7.21 -13.97
C SER A 94 -9.05 -7.08 -15.34
N LYS A 95 -9.00 -5.85 -15.89
CA LYS A 95 -8.31 -5.49 -17.15
C LYS A 95 -6.78 -5.50 -17.03
N PHE A 96 -6.26 -5.57 -15.81
CA PHE A 96 -4.84 -5.53 -15.51
C PHE A 96 -4.38 -6.86 -14.92
N ASP A 97 -3.12 -7.21 -15.10
CA ASP A 97 -2.49 -8.32 -14.38
C ASP A 97 -1.92 -7.86 -13.03
N LEU A 98 -1.49 -6.60 -12.96
CA LEU A 98 -0.94 -5.92 -11.79
C LEU A 98 -1.23 -4.42 -11.94
N LEU A 99 -1.66 -3.75 -10.87
CA LEU A 99 -1.93 -2.32 -10.90
C LEU A 99 -1.52 -1.66 -9.59
N PHE A 100 -0.72 -0.60 -9.69
CA PHE A 100 -0.37 0.27 -8.58
C PHE A 100 -0.92 1.68 -8.84
N PRO A 101 -1.48 2.34 -7.81
CA PRO A 101 -1.67 3.78 -7.87
C PRO A 101 -0.32 4.47 -8.05
N ASP A 102 -0.24 5.37 -9.02
CA ASP A 102 0.88 6.31 -9.21
C ASP A 102 0.51 7.74 -8.79
N THR A 103 -0.73 7.90 -8.28
CA THR A 103 -1.34 9.14 -7.86
C THR A 103 -2.09 8.88 -6.55
N ILE A 104 -1.84 9.74 -5.57
CA ILE A 104 -2.55 9.77 -4.28
C ILE A 104 -3.07 11.19 -4.05
N ILE A 105 -4.07 11.31 -3.18
CA ILE A 105 -4.73 12.57 -2.88
C ILE A 105 -4.65 12.90 -1.39
N ASN A 106 -4.85 14.16 -1.06
CA ASN A 106 -5.02 14.61 0.32
C ASN A 106 -6.49 14.55 0.77
N TYR A 107 -6.75 14.87 2.03
CA TYR A 107 -8.11 14.93 2.59
C TYR A 107 -9.00 16.02 1.95
N LYS A 108 -8.41 16.94 1.18
CA LYS A 108 -9.10 17.95 0.34
C LYS A 108 -9.33 17.46 -1.09
N GLN A 109 -8.98 16.20 -1.38
CA GLN A 109 -9.07 15.55 -2.70
C GLN A 109 -8.12 16.11 -3.77
N GLU A 110 -7.08 16.82 -3.36
CA GLU A 110 -6.04 17.36 -4.24
C GLU A 110 -4.91 16.36 -4.40
N THR A 111 -4.37 16.22 -5.61
CA THR A 111 -3.20 15.38 -5.86
C THR A 111 -1.99 15.85 -5.05
N ILE A 112 -1.38 14.92 -4.33
CA ILE A 112 -0.17 15.18 -3.56
C ILE A 112 1.05 15.06 -4.47
N LYS A 113 1.93 16.07 -4.44
CA LYS A 113 3.31 15.96 -4.94
C LYS A 113 4.22 15.48 -3.82
N HIS A 114 5.03 14.46 -4.05
CA HIS A 114 5.81 13.82 -2.98
C HIS A 114 7.28 14.22 -3.02
N GLU A 115 7.58 15.52 -2.94
CA GLU A 115 8.91 16.07 -3.26
C GLU A 115 10.11 15.38 -2.56
N GLN A 116 9.95 14.90 -1.32
CA GLN A 116 11.03 14.25 -0.58
C GLN A 116 11.39 12.85 -1.09
N TYR A 117 10.41 12.00 -1.38
CA TYR A 117 10.65 10.66 -1.93
C TYR A 117 10.89 10.74 -3.44
N ASP A 118 10.25 11.69 -4.10
CA ASP A 118 10.47 12.02 -5.51
C ASP A 118 11.93 12.33 -5.78
N LYS A 119 12.68 13.00 -4.89
CA LYS A 119 14.09 13.30 -5.17
C LYS A 119 14.94 12.05 -5.47
N ILE A 120 14.69 10.91 -4.82
CA ILE A 120 15.44 9.68 -5.13
C ILE A 120 14.88 9.04 -6.39
N LEU A 121 13.56 8.90 -6.51
CA LEU A 121 12.93 8.25 -7.66
C LEU A 121 13.12 9.06 -8.96
N THR A 122 12.83 10.36 -8.93
CA THR A 122 13.01 11.31 -10.04
C THR A 122 14.45 11.41 -10.50
N SER A 123 15.44 11.39 -9.60
CA SER A 123 16.87 11.44 -10.01
C SER A 123 17.35 10.18 -10.71
N HIS A 124 16.54 9.12 -10.74
CA HIS A 124 16.82 7.86 -11.43
C HIS A 124 15.73 7.49 -12.46
N GLU A 125 14.85 8.44 -12.82
CA GLU A 125 13.75 8.21 -13.78
C GLU A 125 12.86 7.02 -13.42
N ILE A 126 12.55 6.88 -12.13
CA ILE A 126 11.66 5.87 -11.57
C ILE A 126 10.34 6.56 -11.21
N ARG A 127 9.22 6.01 -11.71
CA ARG A 127 7.88 6.49 -11.37
C ARG A 127 7.44 5.91 -10.02
N PRO A 128 6.82 6.68 -9.12
CA PRO A 128 6.30 6.13 -7.88
C PRO A 128 5.24 5.05 -8.11
N ALA A 129 5.14 4.14 -7.15
CA ALA A 129 4.10 3.13 -7.04
C ALA A 129 3.70 3.11 -5.57
N TYR A 130 2.49 3.56 -5.30
CA TYR A 130 1.97 3.74 -3.95
C TYR A 130 1.42 2.41 -3.44
N GLU A 131 2.29 1.64 -2.81
CA GLU A 131 2.13 0.21 -2.52
C GLU A 131 1.21 -0.11 -1.33
N LYS A 132 0.68 0.91 -0.66
CA LYS A 132 -0.25 0.73 0.46
C LYS A 132 -1.60 0.18 0.03
N MET A 133 -1.91 0.34 -1.25
CA MET A 133 -3.09 -0.22 -1.89
C MET A 133 -2.73 -0.57 -3.32
N PHE A 134 -2.81 -1.84 -3.70
CA PHE A 134 -2.52 -2.29 -5.07
C PHE A 134 -3.31 -3.54 -5.41
N TYR A 135 -3.34 -3.88 -6.69
CA TYR A 135 -4.10 -5.00 -7.20
C TYR A 135 -3.21 -5.94 -8.01
N PHE A 136 -3.45 -7.24 -7.93
CA PHE A 136 -2.89 -8.21 -8.86
C PHE A 136 -3.84 -9.39 -9.13
N LYS A 137 -3.67 -10.00 -10.31
CA LYS A 137 -4.25 -11.29 -10.67
C LYS A 137 -3.13 -12.33 -10.75
N LYS A 138 -3.34 -13.51 -10.17
CA LYS A 138 -2.41 -14.63 -10.32
C LYS A 138 -2.19 -14.95 -11.80
N GLY A 139 -0.93 -15.17 -12.15
CA GLY A 139 -0.49 -15.34 -13.54
C GLY A 139 0.98 -14.94 -13.68
N ASP A 140 1.54 -15.18 -14.87
CA ASP A 140 2.99 -15.10 -15.09
C ASP A 140 3.57 -13.72 -14.77
N LYS A 141 2.89 -12.63 -15.17
CA LYS A 141 3.37 -11.26 -14.93
C LYS A 141 3.40 -10.90 -13.45
N ALA A 142 2.36 -11.26 -12.70
CA ALA A 142 2.33 -11.02 -11.26
C ALA A 142 3.37 -11.89 -10.56
N LEU A 143 3.49 -13.17 -10.92
CA LEU A 143 4.51 -14.07 -10.37
C LEU A 143 5.92 -13.53 -10.60
N GLU A 144 6.22 -13.03 -11.80
CA GLU A 144 7.50 -12.42 -12.13
C GLU A 144 7.79 -11.18 -11.26
N PHE A 145 6.78 -10.32 -11.07
CA PHE A 145 6.88 -9.19 -10.15
C PHE A 145 7.22 -9.62 -8.72
N PHE A 146 6.52 -10.61 -8.16
CA PHE A 146 6.74 -11.06 -6.79
C PHE A 146 8.06 -11.82 -6.62
N ASN A 147 8.53 -12.52 -7.65
CA ASN A 147 9.87 -13.10 -7.68
C ASN A 147 10.94 -12.01 -7.64
N MET A 148 10.80 -10.95 -8.45
CA MET A 148 11.71 -9.78 -8.42
C MET A 148 11.67 -9.09 -7.05
N LEU A 149 10.48 -8.89 -6.49
CA LEU A 149 10.29 -8.32 -5.16
C LEU A 149 11.03 -9.14 -4.10
N SER A 150 10.90 -10.46 -4.12
CA SER A 150 11.63 -11.37 -3.22
C SER A 150 13.15 -11.18 -3.33
N GLN A 151 13.69 -11.16 -4.55
CA GLN A 151 15.13 -11.00 -4.78
C GLN A 151 15.64 -9.64 -4.25
N ILE A 152 14.89 -8.57 -4.50
CA ILE A 152 15.28 -7.22 -4.07
C ILE A 152 15.16 -7.07 -2.56
N MET A 153 14.12 -7.58 -1.92
CA MET A 153 13.95 -7.45 -0.46
C MET A 153 15.04 -8.18 0.32
N GLN A 154 15.44 -9.38 -0.13
CA GLN A 154 16.49 -10.17 0.53
C GLN A 154 17.90 -9.61 0.29
N ASN A 155 18.11 -8.89 -0.82
CA ASN A 155 19.43 -8.40 -1.25
C ASN A 155 19.49 -6.87 -1.41
N PHE A 156 18.61 -6.12 -0.72
CA PHE A 156 18.41 -4.70 -1.05
C PHE A 156 19.69 -3.86 -0.97
N ILE A 157 20.53 -4.09 0.05
CA ILE A 157 21.77 -3.30 0.21
C ILE A 157 22.67 -3.46 -1.01
N SER A 158 22.90 -4.69 -1.48
CA SER A 158 23.76 -4.94 -2.65
C SER A 158 23.13 -4.45 -3.95
N ILE A 159 21.83 -4.68 -4.14
CA ILE A 159 21.13 -4.30 -5.39
C ILE A 159 20.91 -2.78 -5.47
N SER A 160 20.70 -2.09 -4.33
CA SER A 160 20.47 -0.64 -4.29
C SER A 160 21.61 0.17 -4.90
N ILE A 161 22.84 -0.38 -4.93
CA ILE A 161 24.01 0.22 -5.58
C ILE A 161 23.77 0.41 -7.08
N ASN A 162 23.14 -0.58 -7.71
CA ASN A 162 22.89 -0.60 -9.14
C ASN A 162 21.60 0.16 -9.51
N ILE A 163 20.58 0.10 -8.66
CA ILE A 163 19.30 0.79 -8.90
C ILE A 163 19.45 2.30 -8.65
N TYR A 164 20.19 2.68 -7.61
CA TYR A 164 20.29 4.06 -7.12
C TYR A 164 21.75 4.56 -7.08
N PRO A 165 22.48 4.60 -8.22
CA PRO A 165 23.91 4.94 -8.25
C PRO A 165 24.22 6.34 -7.71
N ASN A 166 23.34 7.32 -7.94
CA ASN A 166 23.62 8.73 -7.63
C ASN A 166 23.17 9.14 -6.22
N LYS A 167 22.09 8.55 -5.73
CA LYS A 167 21.51 8.88 -4.43
C LYS A 167 20.72 7.70 -3.87
N ARG A 168 21.29 7.03 -2.86
CA ARG A 168 20.74 5.80 -2.30
C ARG A 168 19.75 6.07 -1.16
N PRO A 169 18.69 5.26 -1.03
CA PRO A 169 17.94 5.17 0.21
C PRO A 169 18.86 4.71 1.35
N THR A 170 18.77 5.37 2.51
CA THR A 170 19.53 4.99 3.71
C THR A 170 18.89 3.83 4.49
N SER A 171 17.67 3.45 4.14
CA SER A 171 16.95 2.33 4.71
C SER A 171 16.16 1.60 3.63
N LEU A 172 15.90 0.31 3.87
CA LEU A 172 14.89 -0.43 3.12
C LEU A 172 13.56 0.32 3.29
N ARG A 173 12.85 0.62 2.20
CA ARG A 173 11.48 1.13 2.25
C ARG A 173 10.75 0.59 1.04
N THR A 174 9.56 0.05 1.25
CA THR A 174 8.69 -0.48 0.20
C THR A 174 8.43 0.54 -0.90
N SER A 175 8.27 1.81 -0.55
CA SER A 175 8.13 2.94 -1.47
C SER A 175 9.33 3.19 -2.40
N HIS A 176 10.49 2.58 -2.17
CA HIS A 176 11.61 2.56 -3.12
C HIS A 176 11.75 1.19 -3.81
N ILE A 177 11.35 0.11 -3.15
CA ILE A 177 11.51 -1.26 -3.67
C ILE A 177 10.50 -1.53 -4.78
N PHE A 178 9.23 -1.24 -4.55
CA PHE A 178 8.14 -1.53 -5.49
C PHE A 178 8.36 -0.80 -6.82
N PRO A 179 8.59 0.52 -6.83
CA PRO A 179 8.97 1.23 -8.06
C PRO A 179 10.21 0.67 -8.76
N ALA A 180 11.22 0.25 -8.00
CA ALA A 180 12.42 -0.34 -8.56
C ALA A 180 12.13 -1.69 -9.25
N CYS A 181 11.30 -2.55 -8.65
CA CYS A 181 10.87 -3.81 -9.27
C CYS A 181 10.20 -3.53 -10.63
N ILE A 182 9.28 -2.57 -10.66
CA ILE A 182 8.55 -2.17 -11.88
C ILE A 182 9.55 -1.69 -12.95
N LYS A 183 10.49 -0.80 -12.58
CA LYS A 183 11.51 -0.28 -13.50
C LYS A 183 12.43 -1.38 -14.03
N MET A 184 12.89 -2.28 -13.17
CA MET A 184 13.81 -3.36 -13.53
C MET A 184 13.15 -4.39 -14.46
N LEU A 185 11.85 -4.62 -14.30
CA LEU A 185 11.07 -5.50 -15.18
C LEU A 185 10.63 -4.80 -16.47
N GLY A 186 10.72 -3.47 -16.56
CA GLY A 186 10.30 -2.72 -17.75
C GLY A 186 8.78 -2.71 -17.96
N ILE A 187 7.99 -2.86 -16.89
CA ILE A 187 6.53 -3.03 -16.97
C ILE A 187 5.72 -1.76 -16.69
N GLN A 188 6.37 -0.59 -16.60
CA GLN A 188 5.71 0.69 -16.26
C GLN A 188 4.44 0.95 -17.07
N ASP A 189 4.44 0.69 -18.38
CA ASP A 189 3.32 1.02 -19.26
C ASP A 189 2.07 0.14 -19.06
N THR A 190 2.19 -0.91 -18.24
CA THR A 190 1.12 -1.90 -18.03
C THR A 190 0.57 -1.95 -16.60
N VAL A 191 1.29 -1.36 -15.64
CA VAL A 191 0.93 -1.44 -14.21
C VAL A 191 0.33 -0.16 -13.63
N TYR A 192 0.19 0.88 -14.46
CA TYR A 192 -0.31 2.18 -14.04
C TYR A 192 -1.60 2.54 -14.77
N ASP A 193 -2.55 3.08 -14.02
CA ASP A 193 -3.83 3.53 -14.56
C ASP A 193 -3.73 4.96 -15.09
N LYS A 194 -4.16 5.18 -16.34
CA LYS A 194 -4.22 6.53 -16.92
C LYS A 194 -5.41 7.34 -16.41
N ASN A 195 -6.45 6.68 -15.91
CA ASN A 195 -7.69 7.33 -15.47
C ASN A 195 -7.69 7.66 -13.97
N ASN A 196 -6.69 7.19 -13.21
CA ASN A 196 -6.58 7.38 -11.76
C ASN A 196 -7.85 6.99 -10.99
N VAL A 197 -8.49 5.90 -11.40
CA VAL A 197 -9.70 5.36 -10.75
C VAL A 197 -9.34 4.73 -9.40
N PHE A 198 -8.21 4.04 -9.37
CA PHE A 198 -7.73 3.31 -8.21
C PHE A 198 -6.70 4.13 -7.43
N LYS A 199 -7.19 4.89 -6.44
CA LYS A 199 -6.40 5.82 -5.62
C LYS A 199 -6.96 5.91 -4.21
N TYR A 200 -6.17 6.45 -3.28
CA TYR A 200 -6.51 6.55 -1.87
C TYR A 200 -6.02 7.88 -1.28
N ILE A 201 -6.56 8.25 -0.11
CA ILE A 201 -6.13 9.41 0.65
C ILE A 201 -4.96 9.00 1.55
N ASP A 202 -3.82 9.70 1.45
CA ASP A 202 -2.66 9.43 2.29
C ASP A 202 -2.47 10.53 3.32
N MET A 203 -2.91 10.31 4.56
CA MET A 203 -2.84 11.35 5.59
C MET A 203 -1.41 11.72 5.98
N LYS A 204 -0.48 10.76 5.97
CA LYS A 204 0.92 11.05 6.25
C LYS A 204 1.47 12.06 5.25
N LEU A 205 1.17 11.88 3.98
CA LEU A 205 1.67 12.76 2.93
C LEU A 205 0.84 14.04 2.78
N SER A 206 -0.45 13.98 3.12
CA SER A 206 -1.31 15.17 3.25
C SER A 206 -0.74 16.16 4.25
N CYS A 207 -0.31 15.65 5.41
CA CYS A 207 0.29 16.45 6.49
C CYS A 207 1.55 17.21 6.04
N LEU A 208 2.40 16.58 5.23
CA LEU A 208 3.62 17.19 4.72
C LEU A 208 3.34 18.44 3.88
N ASN A 209 2.22 18.47 3.13
CA ASN A 209 1.85 19.60 2.29
C ASN A 209 1.11 20.71 3.06
N ALA A 210 0.57 20.40 4.24
CA ALA A 210 -0.23 21.31 5.06
C ALA A 210 0.52 21.86 6.29
N ASN A 211 1.81 21.54 6.45
CA ASN A 211 2.59 21.83 7.68
C ASN A 211 1.95 21.28 8.97
N VAL A 212 1.18 20.20 8.86
CA VAL A 212 0.59 19.47 10.00
C VAL A 212 1.57 18.38 10.41
N ARG A 213 1.85 18.22 11.71
CA ARG A 213 2.77 17.17 12.20
C ARG A 213 2.02 15.90 12.59
N ASN A 214 0.92 16.07 13.31
CA ASN A 214 0.03 14.99 13.74
C ASN A 214 -1.43 15.39 13.49
N TRP A 215 -2.01 14.93 12.39
CA TRP A 215 -3.40 15.28 12.05
C TRP A 215 -4.42 14.73 13.03
N GLY A 216 -4.12 13.65 13.76
CA GLY A 216 -5.03 13.11 14.78
C GLY A 216 -5.16 14.02 16.02
N GLU A 217 -4.26 15.00 16.16
CA GLU A 217 -4.24 15.99 17.25
C GLU A 217 -4.52 17.41 16.74
N GLU A 218 -4.16 17.70 15.49
CA GLU A 218 -4.19 19.05 14.91
C GLU A 218 -5.38 19.31 13.98
N LEU A 219 -6.03 18.26 13.47
CA LEU A 219 -7.21 18.40 12.61
C LEU A 219 -8.45 17.85 13.31
N ASP A 220 -9.58 18.51 13.13
CA ASP A 220 -10.87 17.98 13.56
C ASP A 220 -11.27 16.82 12.64
N TYR A 221 -11.72 15.71 13.21
CA TYR A 221 -12.30 14.61 12.45
C TYR A 221 -13.48 14.00 13.21
N TRP A 222 -14.52 13.63 12.48
CA TRP A 222 -15.77 13.16 13.07
C TRP A 222 -16.60 12.37 12.05
N GLY A 223 -17.60 11.64 12.54
CA GLY A 223 -18.52 10.88 11.71
C GLY A 223 -18.39 9.36 11.91
N ASP A 224 -18.75 8.59 10.88
CA ASP A 224 -18.83 7.13 10.91
C ASP A 224 -18.23 6.50 9.63
N MET A 225 -18.40 5.18 9.44
CA MET A 225 -17.90 4.46 8.26
C MET A 225 -18.53 4.91 6.93
N THR A 226 -19.58 5.72 6.94
CA THR A 226 -20.32 6.16 5.74
C THR A 226 -20.11 7.65 5.48
N ASN A 227 -20.14 8.46 6.53
CA ASN A 227 -19.96 9.90 6.47
C ASN A 227 -18.80 10.28 7.40
N PHE A 228 -17.58 10.27 6.88
CA PHE A 228 -16.39 10.59 7.65
C PHE A 228 -15.81 11.92 7.19
N TYR A 229 -15.66 12.85 8.11
CA TYR A 229 -15.17 14.19 7.86
C TYR A 229 -13.79 14.38 8.46
N ILE A 230 -12.93 15.05 7.70
CA ILE A 230 -11.69 15.66 8.20
C ILE A 230 -11.84 17.15 7.90
N GLU A 231 -11.80 17.97 8.94
CA GLU A 231 -12.22 19.36 8.92
C GLU A 231 -13.66 19.47 8.38
N ASN A 232 -13.83 20.22 7.29
CA ASN A 232 -15.09 20.39 6.58
C ASN A 232 -15.18 19.55 5.30
N PHE A 233 -14.27 18.59 5.09
CA PHE A 233 -14.21 17.76 3.89
C PHE A 233 -14.73 16.36 4.19
N ASN A 234 -15.81 15.96 3.51
CA ASN A 234 -16.26 14.57 3.50
C ASN A 234 -15.26 13.71 2.70
N GLN A 235 -14.91 12.56 3.25
CA GLN A 235 -13.91 11.65 2.69
C GLN A 235 -14.60 10.53 1.91
N TYR A 236 -14.24 10.39 0.62
CA TYR A 236 -14.92 9.45 -0.28
C TYR A 236 -14.06 8.28 -0.76
N TYR A 237 -12.75 8.34 -0.58
CA TYR A 237 -11.79 7.33 -1.02
C TYR A 237 -11.27 6.57 0.21
N PRO A 238 -10.65 5.39 0.04
CA PRO A 238 -10.03 4.72 1.18
C PRO A 238 -9.01 5.64 1.83
N LEU A 239 -9.08 5.71 3.16
CA LEU A 239 -8.29 6.61 3.97
C LEU A 239 -7.15 5.82 4.61
N HIS A 240 -5.93 5.99 4.10
CA HIS A 240 -4.73 5.56 4.82
C HIS A 240 -4.41 6.61 5.89
N TYR A 241 -4.83 6.31 7.12
CA TYR A 241 -5.01 7.32 8.14
C TYR A 241 -3.74 7.57 8.97
N ARG A 242 -2.93 6.56 9.29
CA ARG A 242 -1.63 6.63 10.01
C ARG A 242 -1.46 7.75 11.09
N ASN A 243 -1.13 7.33 12.31
CA ASN A 243 -0.91 8.21 13.47
C ASN A 243 -2.17 8.90 14.02
N ALA A 244 -3.36 8.36 13.73
CA ALA A 244 -4.57 8.70 14.48
C ALA A 244 -5.22 7.42 15.01
N GLU A 245 -5.90 7.54 16.14
CA GLU A 245 -6.79 6.51 16.65
C GLU A 245 -8.20 6.83 16.18
N ILE A 246 -8.68 6.08 15.18
CA ILE A 246 -10.06 6.23 14.71
C ILE A 246 -10.95 5.43 15.65
N HIS A 247 -11.51 6.11 16.65
CA HIS A 247 -12.42 5.54 17.64
C HIS A 247 -13.87 5.42 17.16
N THR A 248 -14.18 5.86 15.95
CA THR A 248 -15.55 6.03 15.43
C THR A 248 -16.20 4.75 14.90
N LEU A 249 -15.78 3.57 15.40
CA LEU A 249 -16.25 2.26 14.95
C LEU A 249 -16.83 1.41 16.09
#